data_AF-A0AAD7MHE9-F1
#
_entry.id   AF-A0AAD7MHE9-F1
#
_cell.length_a   1.000
_cell.length_b   1.000
_cell.length_c   1.000
_cell.angle_alpha   90.00
_cell.angle_beta   90.00
_cell.angle_gamma   90.00
#
_symmetry.space_group_name_H-M   'P 1'
#
loop_
_entity.id
_entity.type
_entity.pdbx_description
1 polymer ?
#
loop_
_entity_poly.entity_id
_entity_poly.type
_entity_poly.pdbx_seq_one_letter_code
_entity_poly.pdbx_strand_id
1 'polypeptide(L)'
;MMRQSRRLDVDNMYKGAIPTNTLLDILKKHSFDLPAGIESNPADFAKVIAALQEVLTQLRAKFKKALAASLRATKNDKKIAPGPEHQNIFKLTQIFVDGTQCKVTIELCARVALMRSVFLQDSGPKFWDTLDSSLAAIRAEAQGNAKKITKAFRHVLTQDQKDHGINDYEISDAGVDSFQQEVDDLIAAGTANLASSVTSAEEIHRKLGPVLRTVKICRPPALGAMWAAQLATSRNWTHAGPIGDWCWYPVSVQLESSS
;
A
#
# COMPACT_ATOMS: atom_id res chain seq x y z
N MET A 1 -7.67 27.58 -13.64
CA MET A 1 -8.47 26.67 -12.79
C MET A 1 -8.09 25.24 -13.12
N MET A 2 -7.17 24.66 -12.35
CA MET A 2 -6.87 23.23 -12.41
C MET A 2 -8.11 22.48 -11.91
N ARG A 3 -8.85 21.84 -12.81
CA ARG A 3 -9.68 20.71 -12.41
C ARG A 3 -8.69 19.64 -11.95
N GLN A 4 -8.52 19.51 -10.64
CA GLN A 4 -8.04 18.26 -10.08
C GLN A 4 -9.00 17.20 -10.61
N SER A 5 -8.56 16.49 -11.65
CA SER A 5 -9.17 15.22 -12.00
C SER A 5 -9.24 14.46 -10.70
N ARG A 6 -10.46 14.21 -10.23
CA ARG A 6 -10.77 12.99 -9.50
C ARG A 6 -10.39 11.85 -10.43
N ARG A 7 -9.08 11.57 -10.53
CA ARG A 7 -8.62 10.24 -10.85
C ARG A 7 -9.38 9.41 -9.84
N LEU A 8 -10.22 8.52 -10.35
CA LEU A 8 -10.67 7.37 -9.58
C LEU A 8 -9.45 6.93 -8.79
N ASP A 9 -9.50 7.08 -7.47
CA ASP A 9 -8.46 6.59 -6.59
C ASP A 9 -8.48 5.09 -6.85
N VAL A 10 -7.69 4.67 -7.85
CA VAL A 10 -7.55 3.28 -8.25
C VAL A 10 -7.20 2.59 -6.96
N ASP A 11 -8.07 1.69 -6.51
CA ASP A 11 -8.06 1.05 -5.21
C ASP A 11 -6.64 0.57 -4.87
N ASN A 12 -5.88 1.42 -4.18
CA ASN A 12 -4.49 1.16 -3.88
C ASN A 12 -4.48 0.13 -2.75
N MET A 13 -4.18 -1.11 -3.08
CA MET A 13 -4.26 -2.23 -2.14
C MET A 13 -3.18 -2.13 -1.07
N TYR A 14 -2.06 -1.47 -1.39
CA TYR A 14 -0.93 -1.31 -0.47
C TYR A 14 -0.73 0.14 0.02
N LYS A 15 -1.57 1.09 -0.40
CA LYS A 15 -1.43 2.51 -0.05
C LYS A 15 -2.78 3.20 0.09
N GLY A 16 -2.87 4.24 0.92
CA GLY A 16 -4.07 5.06 1.02
C GLY A 16 -5.11 4.50 2.00
N ALA A 17 -6.38 4.68 1.67
CA ALA A 17 -7.48 4.43 2.61
C ALA A 17 -7.72 2.94 2.86
N ILE A 18 -7.51 2.06 1.87
CA ILE A 18 -7.88 0.64 1.98
C ILE A 18 -7.13 -0.06 3.12
N PRO A 19 -5.78 -0.05 3.18
CA PRO A 19 -5.07 -0.69 4.31
C PRO A 19 -5.44 -0.09 5.66
N THR A 20 -5.67 1.22 5.70
CA THR A 20 -6.04 1.93 6.93
C THR A 20 -7.41 1.48 7.41
N ASN A 21 -8.40 1.42 6.52
CA ASN A 21 -9.75 0.99 6.84
C ASN A 21 -9.78 -0.48 7.26
N THR A 22 -9.08 -1.36 6.55
CA THR A 22 -8.97 -2.78 6.94
C THR A 22 -8.39 -2.93 8.34
N LEU A 23 -7.32 -2.21 8.67
CA LEU A 23 -6.75 -2.26 10.02
C LEU A 23 -7.70 -1.68 11.07
N LEU A 24 -8.42 -0.60 10.76
CA LEU A 24 -9.44 -0.05 11.64
C LEU A 24 -10.56 -1.07 11.90
N ASP A 25 -11.03 -1.78 10.88
CA ASP A 25 -12.05 -2.81 11.04
C ASP A 25 -11.58 -3.96 11.95
N ILE A 26 -10.30 -4.37 11.82
CA ILE A 26 -9.67 -5.36 12.71
C ILE A 26 -9.57 -4.81 14.14
N LEU A 27 -9.12 -3.57 14.32
CA LEU A 27 -9.03 -2.93 15.63
C LEU A 27 -10.39 -2.82 16.31
N LYS A 28 -11.43 -2.46 15.58
CA LYS A 28 -12.80 -2.36 16.11
C LYS A 28 -13.32 -3.72 16.55
N LYS A 29 -13.03 -4.76 15.76
CA LYS A 29 -13.46 -6.13 16.07
C LYS A 29 -12.80 -6.69 17.32
N HIS A 30 -11.49 -6.52 17.46
CA HIS A 30 -10.73 -7.13 18.57
C HIS A 30 -10.53 -6.19 19.77
N SER A 31 -10.76 -4.88 19.60
CA SER A 31 -10.73 -3.88 20.67
C SER A 31 -9.46 -3.89 21.54
N PHE A 32 -8.29 -4.28 20.99
CA PHE A 32 -6.99 -4.49 21.64
C PHE A 32 -6.64 -3.51 22.79
N ASP A 33 -7.26 -3.71 23.95
CA ASP A 33 -7.21 -2.82 25.12
C ASP A 33 -7.51 -1.34 24.83
N LEU A 34 -8.23 -1.05 23.74
CA LEU A 34 -8.67 0.31 23.43
C LEU A 34 -9.79 0.71 24.40
N PRO A 35 -9.76 1.95 24.95
CA PRO A 35 -10.79 2.37 25.88
C PRO A 35 -12.17 2.37 25.20
N ALA A 36 -13.16 1.83 25.91
CA ALA A 36 -14.52 1.75 25.41
C ALA A 36 -15.05 3.14 25.02
N GLY A 37 -15.63 3.25 23.82
CA GLY A 37 -16.16 4.52 23.31
C GLY A 37 -15.13 5.48 22.71
N ILE A 38 -13.86 5.08 22.53
CA ILE A 38 -12.85 5.92 21.85
C ILE A 38 -13.30 6.39 20.46
N GLU A 39 -14.11 5.60 19.77
CA GLU A 39 -14.67 5.92 18.45
C GLU A 39 -15.64 7.12 18.50
N SER A 40 -16.27 7.37 19.65
CA SER A 40 -17.17 8.51 19.84
C SER A 40 -16.42 9.83 19.98
N ASN A 41 -15.14 9.80 20.38
CA ASN A 41 -14.30 10.98 20.44
C ASN A 41 -13.45 11.11 19.15
N PRO A 42 -13.83 11.99 18.20
CA PRO A 42 -13.11 12.12 16.93
C PRO A 42 -11.65 12.58 17.12
N ALA A 43 -11.35 13.34 18.17
CA ALA A 43 -9.99 13.84 18.42
C ALA A 43 -9.05 12.71 18.86
N ASP A 44 -9.50 11.81 19.72
CA ASP A 44 -8.70 10.67 20.17
C ASP A 44 -8.64 9.58 19.10
N PHE A 45 -9.73 9.33 18.39
CA PHE A 45 -9.73 8.38 17.28
C PHE A 45 -8.82 8.84 16.12
N ALA A 46 -8.70 10.16 15.87
CA ALA A 46 -7.75 10.69 14.91
C ALA A 46 -6.29 10.36 15.27
N LYS A 47 -5.94 10.29 16.56
CA LYS A 47 -4.60 9.86 17.02
C LYS A 47 -4.35 8.40 16.69
N VAL A 48 -5.36 7.53 16.86
CA VAL A 48 -5.28 6.11 16.49
C VAL A 48 -5.05 5.96 14.99
N ILE A 49 -5.81 6.68 14.16
CA ILE A 49 -5.64 6.67 12.70
C ILE A 49 -4.23 7.14 12.31
N ALA A 50 -3.72 8.21 12.92
CA ALA A 50 -2.38 8.71 12.66
C ALA A 50 -1.29 7.67 13.00
N ALA A 51 -1.40 7.02 14.16
CA ALA A 51 -0.48 5.97 14.57
C ALA A 51 -0.49 4.78 13.58
N LEU A 52 -1.67 4.35 13.11
CA LEU A 52 -1.77 3.29 12.10
C LEU A 52 -1.12 3.66 10.78
N GLN A 53 -1.36 4.88 10.30
CA GLN A 53 -0.75 5.38 9.06
C GLN A 53 0.78 5.44 9.17
N GLU A 54 1.30 5.79 10.35
CA GLU A 54 2.73 5.75 10.63
C GLU A 54 3.27 4.31 10.57
N VAL A 55 2.64 3.36 11.27
CA VAL A 55 3.04 1.94 11.25
C VAL A 55 3.01 1.37 9.82
N LEU A 56 1.94 1.64 9.05
CA LEU A 56 1.85 1.25 7.64
C LEU A 56 2.98 1.85 6.79
N THR A 57 3.41 3.06 7.10
CA THR A 57 4.54 3.71 6.42
C THR A 57 5.87 3.04 6.77
N GLN A 58 6.09 2.72 8.04
CA GLN A 58 7.26 2.00 8.51
C GLN A 58 7.33 0.58 7.91
N LEU A 59 6.20 -0.15 7.85
CA LEU A 59 6.11 -1.48 7.24
C LEU A 59 6.46 -1.44 5.75
N ARG A 60 5.93 -0.47 5.00
CA ARG A 60 6.29 -0.28 3.58
C ARG A 60 7.78 -0.02 3.41
N ALA A 61 8.38 0.81 4.27
CA ALA A 61 9.81 1.04 4.25
C ALA A 61 10.61 -0.24 4.58
N LYS A 62 10.18 -1.03 5.57
CA LYS A 62 10.75 -2.34 5.93
C LYS A 62 10.72 -3.30 4.73
N PHE A 63 9.58 -3.44 4.05
CA PHE A 63 9.43 -4.32 2.89
C PHE A 63 10.36 -3.91 1.74
N LYS A 64 10.42 -2.62 1.37
CA LYS A 64 11.35 -2.16 0.32
C LYS A 64 12.82 -2.43 0.69
N LYS A 65 13.21 -2.24 1.95
CA LYS A 65 14.58 -2.54 2.42
C LYS A 65 14.88 -4.04 2.33
N ALA A 66 13.95 -4.89 2.75
CA ALA A 66 14.11 -6.34 2.66
C ALA A 66 14.18 -6.83 1.21
N LEU A 67 13.36 -6.28 0.29
CA LEU A 67 13.46 -6.55 -1.14
C LEU A 67 14.83 -6.17 -1.70
N ALA A 68 15.32 -4.96 -1.40
CA ALA A 68 16.65 -4.51 -1.83
C ALA A 68 17.77 -5.43 -1.31
N ALA A 69 17.69 -5.84 -0.03
CA ALA A 69 18.65 -6.76 0.58
C ALA A 69 18.61 -8.15 -0.07
N SER A 70 17.41 -8.64 -0.41
CA SER A 70 17.21 -9.95 -1.04
C SER A 70 17.88 -10.07 -2.41
N LEU A 71 17.97 -8.96 -3.14
CA LEU A 71 18.57 -8.88 -4.48
C LEU A 71 20.09 -8.64 -4.44
N ARG A 72 20.66 -8.38 -3.25
CA ARG A 72 22.04 -7.91 -3.03
C ARG A 72 22.44 -6.83 -4.01
N ALA A 73 21.53 -5.88 -4.22
CA ALA A 73 21.76 -4.77 -5.12
C ALA A 73 22.97 -3.95 -4.63
N THR A 74 24.11 -4.09 -5.29
CA THR A 74 25.20 -3.13 -5.14
C THR A 74 24.65 -1.79 -5.64
N LYS A 75 24.69 -0.73 -4.81
CA LYS A 75 24.19 0.61 -5.15
C LYS A 75 25.05 1.33 -6.21
N ASN A 76 25.61 0.58 -7.16
CA ASN A 76 26.39 1.12 -8.25
C ASN A 76 25.42 1.28 -9.42
N ASP A 77 24.96 2.52 -9.61
CA ASP A 77 24.10 3.03 -10.68
C ASP A 77 22.60 2.75 -10.62
N LYS A 78 21.85 3.61 -11.33
CA LYS A 78 20.37 3.79 -11.32
C LYS A 78 19.54 2.55 -11.72
N LYS A 79 20.17 1.40 -11.93
CA LYS A 79 19.51 0.11 -12.18
C LYS A 79 19.99 -0.88 -11.15
N ILE A 80 19.05 -1.42 -10.38
CA ILE A 80 19.31 -2.54 -9.48
C ILE A 80 19.60 -3.77 -10.34
N ALA A 81 20.88 -4.12 -10.47
CA ALA A 81 21.29 -5.37 -11.05
C ALA A 81 21.32 -6.47 -9.96
N PRO A 82 20.81 -7.67 -10.25
CA PRO A 82 20.89 -8.79 -9.31
C PRO A 82 22.36 -9.15 -9.02
N GLY A 83 22.76 -9.24 -7.74
CA GLY A 83 24.09 -9.73 -7.34
C GLY A 83 24.30 -11.24 -7.58
N PRO A 84 25.48 -11.83 -7.33
CA PRO A 84 25.70 -13.27 -7.52
C PRO A 84 24.97 -14.16 -6.50
N GLU A 85 24.54 -13.60 -5.36
CA GLU A 85 23.82 -14.34 -4.31
C GLU A 85 22.44 -13.69 -4.07
N HIS A 86 21.36 -14.33 -4.51
CA HIS A 86 20.00 -13.88 -4.18
C HIS A 86 19.45 -14.67 -3.01
N GLN A 87 18.61 -14.02 -2.21
CA GLN A 87 17.78 -14.74 -1.26
C GLN A 87 16.62 -15.41 -2.00
N ASN A 88 16.37 -16.68 -1.66
CA ASN A 88 15.17 -17.36 -2.12
C ASN A 88 13.90 -16.66 -1.59
N ILE A 89 12.83 -16.71 -2.39
CA ILE A 89 11.52 -16.14 -2.05
C ILE A 89 10.98 -16.58 -0.69
N PHE A 90 11.19 -17.82 -0.26
CA PHE A 90 10.72 -18.29 1.05
C PHE A 90 11.48 -17.66 2.19
N LYS A 91 12.82 -17.59 2.11
CA LYS A 91 13.64 -16.89 3.11
C LYS A 91 13.27 -15.41 3.19
N LEU A 92 13.04 -14.78 2.05
CA LEU A 92 12.55 -13.40 2.01
C LEU A 92 11.17 -13.26 2.67
N THR A 93 10.27 -14.21 2.42
CA THR A 93 8.92 -14.20 3.02
C THR A 93 8.98 -14.43 4.52
N GLN A 94 9.90 -15.29 5.02
CA GLN A 94 10.16 -15.47 6.45
C GLN A 94 10.55 -14.15 7.11
N ILE A 95 11.39 -13.33 6.47
CA ILE A 95 11.77 -11.99 6.97
C ILE A 95 10.55 -11.06 7.09
N PHE A 96 9.53 -11.23 6.25
CA PHE A 96 8.32 -10.39 6.28
C PHE A 96 7.41 -10.76 7.46
N VAL A 97 7.30 -12.05 7.78
CA VAL A 97 6.49 -12.55 8.89
C VAL A 97 7.25 -12.60 10.21
N ASP A 98 8.56 -12.34 10.20
CA ASP A 98 9.40 -12.35 11.40
C ASP A 98 8.87 -11.36 12.46
N GLY A 99 8.73 -11.86 13.69
CA GLY A 99 8.11 -11.15 14.81
C GLY A 99 6.58 -11.12 14.78
N THR A 100 5.92 -11.88 13.91
CA THR A 100 4.46 -12.00 13.85
C THR A 100 4.00 -13.44 14.10
N GLN A 101 2.70 -13.65 14.30
CA GLN A 101 2.10 -14.98 14.40
C GLN A 101 1.78 -15.59 13.03
N CYS A 102 1.97 -14.83 11.94
CA CYS A 102 1.61 -15.27 10.60
C CYS A 102 2.51 -16.40 10.11
N LYS A 103 1.90 -17.41 9.48
CA LYS A 103 2.65 -18.48 8.81
C LYS A 103 2.97 -18.11 7.37
N VAL A 104 4.12 -18.59 6.88
CA VAL A 104 4.49 -18.45 5.47
C VAL A 104 3.65 -19.41 4.63
N THR A 105 2.84 -18.87 3.72
CA THR A 105 2.02 -19.65 2.78
C THR A 105 2.51 -19.46 1.34
N ILE A 106 2.08 -20.35 0.43
CA ILE A 106 2.40 -20.26 -1.00
C ILE A 106 1.83 -18.97 -1.60
N GLU A 107 0.64 -18.56 -1.20
CA GLU A 107 -0.01 -17.32 -1.61
C GLU A 107 0.79 -16.10 -1.20
N LEU A 108 1.32 -16.10 0.04
CA LEU A 108 2.16 -15.02 0.53
C LEU A 108 3.47 -14.96 -0.27
N CYS A 109 4.12 -16.10 -0.50
CA CYS A 109 5.31 -16.16 -1.35
C CYS A 109 5.05 -15.63 -2.77
N ALA A 110 3.91 -15.97 -3.38
CA ALA A 110 3.56 -15.48 -4.71
C ALA A 110 3.32 -13.96 -4.74
N ARG A 111 2.73 -13.38 -3.67
CA ARG A 111 2.59 -11.93 -3.52
C ARG A 111 3.95 -11.25 -3.35
N VAL A 112 4.85 -11.81 -2.54
CA VAL A 112 6.21 -11.29 -2.36
C VAL A 112 7.02 -11.40 -3.66
N ALA A 113 6.80 -12.45 -4.45
CA ALA A 113 7.43 -12.61 -5.77
C ALA A 113 6.99 -11.51 -6.73
N LEU A 114 5.69 -11.18 -6.75
CA LEU A 114 5.18 -10.03 -7.51
C LEU A 114 5.79 -8.71 -7.02
N MET A 115 5.90 -8.51 -5.71
CA MET A 115 6.55 -7.32 -5.16
C MET A 115 8.01 -7.22 -5.62
N ARG A 116 8.74 -8.35 -5.61
CA ARG A 116 10.14 -8.40 -6.07
C ARG A 116 10.28 -8.12 -7.56
N SER A 117 9.41 -8.70 -8.39
CA SER A 117 9.42 -8.43 -9.84
C SER A 117 9.13 -6.96 -10.15
N VAL A 118 8.18 -6.34 -9.44
CA VAL A 118 7.89 -4.90 -9.59
C VAL A 118 9.03 -4.04 -9.06
N PHE A 119 9.70 -4.46 -7.98
CA PHE A 119 10.82 -3.73 -7.41
C PHE A 119 12.04 -3.69 -8.35
N LEU A 120 12.28 -4.77 -9.10
CA LEU A 120 13.29 -4.83 -10.15
C LEU A 120 12.99 -3.85 -11.31
N GLN A 121 11.71 -3.60 -11.59
CA GLN A 121 11.29 -2.65 -12.63
C GLN A 121 11.37 -1.20 -12.14
N ASP A 122 10.90 -0.94 -10.91
CA ASP A 122 10.86 0.39 -10.31
C ASP A 122 10.98 0.31 -8.77
N SER A 123 12.18 0.53 -8.25
CA SER A 123 12.44 0.63 -6.82
C SER A 123 12.16 2.03 -6.23
N GLY A 124 11.70 2.96 -7.06
CA GLY A 124 11.56 4.38 -6.76
C GLY A 124 10.31 4.74 -5.94
N PRO A 125 9.89 6.02 -5.99
CA PRO A 125 8.71 6.49 -5.26
C PRO A 125 7.38 5.94 -5.83
N LYS A 126 7.37 5.53 -7.11
CA LYS A 126 6.20 4.98 -7.80
C LYS A 126 6.02 3.48 -7.62
N PHE A 127 6.97 2.80 -6.97
CA PHE A 127 6.93 1.35 -6.69
C PHE A 127 5.54 0.83 -6.29
N TRP A 128 4.91 1.45 -5.29
CA TRP A 128 3.60 1.02 -4.79
C TRP A 128 2.48 1.22 -5.82
N ASP A 129 2.50 2.34 -6.54
CA ASP A 129 1.50 2.64 -7.56
C ASP A 129 1.65 1.66 -8.76
N THR A 130 2.90 1.28 -9.10
CA THR A 130 3.20 0.26 -10.11
C THR A 130 2.73 -1.13 -9.67
N LEU A 131 2.94 -1.48 -8.39
CA LEU A 131 2.48 -2.75 -7.82
C LEU A 131 0.96 -2.86 -7.85
N ASP A 132 0.25 -1.81 -7.44
CA ASP A 132 -1.22 -1.75 -7.49
C ASP A 132 -1.73 -1.83 -8.94
N SER A 133 -1.02 -1.20 -9.89
CA SER A 133 -1.32 -1.32 -11.32
C SER A 133 -1.12 -2.75 -11.85
N SER A 134 -0.05 -3.44 -11.44
CA SER A 134 0.17 -4.85 -11.80
C SER A 134 -0.92 -5.76 -11.23
N LEU A 135 -1.37 -5.52 -9.98
CA LEU A 135 -2.50 -6.26 -9.40
C LEU A 135 -3.81 -6.01 -10.16
N ALA A 136 -4.09 -4.76 -10.52
CA ALA A 136 -5.27 -4.41 -11.31
C ALA A 136 -5.24 -5.09 -12.68
N ALA A 137 -4.09 -5.15 -13.34
CA ALA A 137 -3.91 -5.85 -14.61
C ALA A 137 -4.20 -7.36 -14.50
N ILE A 138 -3.65 -8.03 -13.46
CA ILE A 138 -3.92 -9.45 -13.20
C ILE A 138 -5.43 -9.69 -13.01
N ARG A 139 -6.12 -8.83 -12.25
CA ARG A 139 -7.56 -8.95 -12.01
C ARG A 139 -8.38 -8.72 -13.28
N ALA A 140 -8.01 -7.72 -14.09
CA ALA A 140 -8.66 -7.41 -15.35
C ALA A 140 -8.52 -8.56 -16.35
N GLU A 141 -7.33 -9.12 -16.51
CA GLU A 141 -7.08 -10.28 -17.39
C GLU A 141 -7.84 -11.53 -16.91
N ALA A 142 -7.93 -11.72 -15.59
CA ALA A 142 -8.68 -12.81 -15.01
C ALA A 142 -10.20 -12.63 -15.09
N GLN A 143 -10.71 -11.42 -15.36
CA GLN A 143 -12.14 -11.07 -15.35
C GLN A 143 -12.83 -11.51 -14.04
N GLY A 144 -12.14 -11.34 -12.90
CA GLY A 144 -12.64 -11.77 -11.59
C GLY A 144 -12.64 -13.29 -11.35
N ASN A 145 -12.19 -14.12 -12.29
CA ASN A 145 -12.14 -15.57 -12.11
C ASN A 145 -10.98 -15.97 -11.18
N ALA A 146 -11.32 -16.45 -9.98
CA ALA A 146 -10.34 -16.85 -8.97
C ALA A 146 -9.29 -17.86 -9.48
N LYS A 147 -9.69 -18.85 -10.30
CA LYS A 147 -8.76 -19.85 -10.85
C LYS A 147 -7.72 -19.21 -11.77
N LYS A 148 -8.11 -18.20 -12.54
CA LYS A 148 -7.18 -17.45 -13.42
C LYS A 148 -6.22 -16.59 -12.61
N ILE A 149 -6.71 -15.94 -11.55
CA ILE A 149 -5.85 -15.16 -10.62
C ILE A 149 -4.80 -16.08 -9.97
N THR A 150 -5.23 -17.23 -9.44
CA THR A 150 -4.31 -18.22 -8.86
C THR A 150 -3.29 -18.70 -9.89
N LYS A 151 -3.70 -18.95 -11.14
CA LYS A 151 -2.80 -19.33 -12.23
C LYS A 151 -1.77 -18.23 -12.53
N ALA A 152 -2.16 -16.96 -12.54
CA ALA A 152 -1.25 -15.83 -12.75
C ALA A 152 -0.21 -15.73 -11.62
N PHE A 153 -0.63 -15.81 -10.35
CA PHE A 153 0.29 -15.79 -9.21
C PHE A 153 1.24 -17.00 -9.19
N ARG A 154 0.76 -18.19 -9.56
CA ARG A 154 1.63 -19.37 -9.74
C ARG A 154 2.70 -19.11 -10.79
N HIS A 155 2.34 -18.49 -11.92
CA HIS A 155 3.29 -18.14 -12.96
C HIS A 155 4.35 -17.14 -12.46
N VAL A 156 3.93 -16.09 -11.74
CA VAL A 156 4.85 -15.13 -11.12
C VAL A 156 5.82 -15.81 -10.15
N LEU A 157 5.31 -16.69 -9.28
CA LEU A 157 6.15 -17.43 -8.32
C LEU A 157 7.13 -18.37 -9.02
N THR A 158 6.69 -19.11 -10.04
CA THR A 158 7.57 -19.99 -10.82
C THR A 158 8.66 -19.21 -11.54
N GLN A 159 8.35 -18.03 -12.09
CA GLN A 159 9.33 -17.19 -12.76
C GLN A 159 10.38 -16.68 -11.76
N ASP A 160 9.91 -16.18 -10.62
CA ASP A 160 10.76 -15.71 -9.54
C ASP A 160 11.69 -16.81 -8.98
N GLN A 161 11.20 -18.04 -8.85
CA GLN A 161 12.00 -19.22 -8.49
C GLN A 161 13.05 -19.58 -9.54
N LYS A 162 12.76 -19.40 -10.83
CA LYS A 162 13.75 -19.61 -11.91
C LYS A 162 14.86 -18.57 -11.85
N ASP A 163 14.51 -17.32 -11.59
CA ASP A 163 15.43 -16.19 -11.63
C ASP A 163 16.32 -16.12 -10.37
N HIS A 164 15.81 -16.56 -9.22
CA HIS A 164 16.44 -16.39 -7.91
C HIS A 164 16.73 -17.71 -7.18
N GLY A 165 16.52 -18.85 -7.85
CA GLY A 165 16.77 -20.20 -7.33
C GLY A 165 15.55 -20.84 -6.65
N ILE A 166 15.45 -22.17 -6.83
CA ILE A 166 14.55 -23.04 -6.07
C ILE A 166 15.35 -23.53 -4.85
N ASN A 167 14.73 -23.55 -3.67
CA ASN A 167 15.30 -24.24 -2.51
C ASN A 167 14.41 -25.45 -2.23
N ASP A 168 15.02 -26.48 -1.65
CA ASP A 168 14.36 -27.67 -1.12
C ASP A 168 13.64 -27.40 0.21
N TYR A 169 12.77 -26.39 0.28
CA TYR A 169 11.85 -26.25 1.42
C TYR A 169 10.48 -26.81 1.06
N GLU A 170 9.90 -27.57 1.99
CA GLU A 170 8.50 -27.95 1.95
C GLU A 170 7.70 -26.89 2.72
N ILE A 171 6.89 -26.11 2.01
CA ILE A 171 5.86 -25.29 2.67
C ILE A 171 4.77 -26.28 3.09
N SER A 172 4.69 -26.57 4.39
CA SER A 172 3.65 -27.45 4.90
C SER A 172 2.28 -26.85 4.58
N ASP A 173 1.37 -27.66 4.02
CA ASP A 173 -0.06 -27.31 3.89
C ASP A 173 -0.80 -27.38 5.24
N ALA A 174 -0.05 -27.23 6.35
CA ALA A 174 -0.63 -27.13 7.66
C ALA A 174 -1.49 -25.86 7.68
N GLY A 175 -2.78 -26.02 7.97
CA GLY A 175 -3.74 -24.93 7.99
C GLY A 175 -3.20 -23.69 8.70
N VAL A 176 -3.55 -22.53 8.16
CA VAL A 176 -3.32 -21.24 8.83
C VAL A 176 -4.02 -21.26 10.18
N ASP A 177 -3.47 -20.54 11.16
CA ASP A 177 -4.13 -20.45 12.45
C ASP A 177 -5.48 -19.71 12.33
N SER A 178 -6.35 -19.89 13.33
CA SER A 178 -7.70 -19.34 13.31
C SER A 178 -7.72 -17.81 13.22
N PHE A 179 -6.72 -17.14 13.79
CA PHE A 179 -6.63 -15.69 13.78
C PHE A 179 -6.23 -15.17 12.38
N GLN A 180 -5.24 -15.79 11.75
CA GLN A 180 -4.84 -15.48 10.38
C GLN A 180 -6.00 -15.71 9.40
N GLN A 181 -6.73 -16.83 9.54
CA GLN A 181 -7.92 -17.09 8.73
C GLN A 181 -8.98 -16.00 8.91
N GLU A 182 -9.25 -15.59 10.15
CA GLU A 182 -10.20 -14.52 10.46
C GLU A 182 -9.80 -13.17 9.83
N VAL A 183 -8.51 -12.82 9.90
CA VAL A 183 -7.98 -11.61 9.27
C VAL A 183 -8.09 -11.69 7.74
N ASP A 184 -7.77 -12.83 7.15
CA ASP A 184 -7.89 -13.06 5.71
C ASP A 184 -9.35 -12.95 5.24
N ASP A 185 -10.30 -13.47 6.03
CA ASP A 185 -11.74 -13.37 5.75
C ASP A 185 -12.24 -11.91 5.83
N LEU A 186 -11.76 -11.13 6.81
CA LEU A 186 -12.06 -9.70 6.92
C LEU A 186 -11.51 -8.90 5.73
N ILE A 187 -10.29 -9.22 5.27
CA ILE A 187 -9.72 -8.59 4.08
C ILE A 187 -10.53 -8.94 2.84
N ALA A 188 -10.91 -10.22 2.67
CA ALA A 188 -11.74 -10.67 1.56
C ALA A 188 -13.11 -9.97 1.56
N ALA A 189 -13.75 -9.85 2.71
CA ALA A 189 -15.02 -9.15 2.87
C ALA A 189 -14.90 -7.64 2.59
N GLY A 190 -13.86 -6.98 3.12
CA GLY A 190 -13.61 -5.56 2.91
C GLY A 190 -13.38 -5.22 1.43
N THR A 191 -12.63 -6.05 0.71
CA THR A 191 -12.39 -5.86 -0.73
C THR A 191 -13.65 -6.09 -1.58
N ALA A 192 -14.51 -7.05 -1.21
CA ALA A 192 -15.79 -7.28 -1.89
C ALA A 192 -16.78 -6.11 -1.68
N ASN A 193 -16.86 -5.59 -0.46
CA ASN A 193 -17.71 -4.44 -0.13
C ASN A 193 -17.29 -3.20 -0.91
N LEU A 194 -15.98 -2.93 -1.01
CA LEU A 194 -15.47 -1.81 -1.78
C LEU A 194 -15.82 -1.93 -3.27
N ALA A 195 -15.61 -3.11 -3.87
CA ALA A 195 -15.98 -3.37 -5.26
C ALA A 195 -17.48 -3.13 -5.53
N SER A 196 -18.35 -3.54 -4.60
CA SER A 196 -19.79 -3.30 -4.72
C SER A 196 -20.15 -1.81 -4.68
N SER A 197 -19.48 -1.01 -3.83
CA SER A 197 -19.72 0.42 -3.71
C SER A 197 -19.32 1.21 -4.97
N VAL A 198 -18.25 0.79 -5.64
CA VAL A 198 -17.77 1.38 -6.90
C VAL A 198 -18.79 1.16 -8.02
N THR A 199 -19.33 -0.07 -8.15
CA THR A 199 -20.36 -0.35 -9.16
C THR A 199 -21.63 0.48 -8.94
N SER A 200 -22.03 0.72 -7.69
CA SER A 200 -23.15 1.58 -7.34
C SER A 200 -22.89 3.05 -7.69
N ALA A 201 -21.68 3.56 -7.45
CA ALA A 201 -21.30 4.93 -7.82
C ALA A 201 -21.26 5.12 -9.35
N GLU A 202 -20.75 4.14 -10.11
CA GLU A 202 -20.77 4.16 -11.58
C GLU A 202 -22.20 4.05 -12.14
N GLU A 203 -23.05 3.21 -11.54
CA GLU A 203 -24.48 3.10 -11.86
C GLU A 203 -25.22 4.43 -11.62
N ILE A 204 -24.95 5.11 -10.50
CA ILE A 204 -25.50 6.43 -10.16
C ILE A 204 -25.00 7.48 -11.16
N HIS A 205 -23.70 7.50 -11.49
CA HIS A 205 -23.16 8.43 -12.47
C HIS A 205 -23.71 8.16 -13.89
N ARG A 206 -23.94 6.90 -14.27
CA ARG A 206 -24.59 6.52 -15.53
C ARG A 206 -26.04 7.00 -15.58
N LYS A 207 -26.80 6.85 -14.48
CA LYS A 207 -28.20 7.27 -14.39
C LYS A 207 -28.38 8.79 -14.32
N LEU A 208 -27.48 9.51 -13.63
CA LEU A 208 -27.56 10.96 -13.43
C LEU A 208 -26.77 11.78 -14.47
N GLY A 209 -25.81 11.17 -15.16
CA GLY A 209 -24.97 11.82 -16.18
C GLY A 209 -25.72 12.45 -17.36
N PRO A 210 -26.89 11.92 -17.80
CA PRO A 210 -27.75 12.60 -18.78
C PRO A 210 -28.53 13.79 -18.17
N VAL A 211 -28.99 13.66 -16.93
CA VAL A 211 -29.80 14.69 -16.23
C VAL A 211 -28.99 15.95 -15.93
N LEU A 212 -27.70 15.79 -15.62
CA LEU A 212 -26.79 16.91 -15.38
C LEU A 212 -26.34 17.63 -16.67
N ARG A 213 -26.54 17.05 -17.86
CA ARG A 213 -26.23 17.70 -19.15
C ARG A 213 -27.34 18.65 -19.63
N THR A 214 -28.56 18.50 -19.13
CA THR A 214 -29.70 19.39 -19.46
C THR A 214 -29.78 20.62 -18.56
N VAL A 215 -29.04 20.66 -17.45
CA VAL A 215 -28.95 21.86 -16.61
C VAL A 215 -27.94 22.82 -17.23
N LYS A 216 -28.43 23.65 -18.15
CA LYS A 216 -27.70 24.77 -18.72
C LYS A 216 -27.53 25.83 -17.62
N ILE A 217 -26.48 25.70 -16.81
CA ILE A 217 -26.12 26.73 -15.81
C ILE A 217 -25.78 28.00 -16.59
N CYS A 218 -26.66 29.00 -16.54
CA CYS A 218 -26.39 30.35 -17.02
C CYS A 218 -25.18 30.90 -16.27
N ARG A 219 -24.03 30.93 -16.94
CA ARG A 219 -22.84 31.64 -16.46
C ARG A 219 -23.15 33.15 -16.47
N PRO A 220 -23.03 33.86 -15.34
CA PRO A 220 -23.05 35.32 -15.37
C PRO A 220 -21.82 35.84 -16.13
N PRO A 221 -21.99 36.73 -17.13
CA PRO A 221 -20.89 37.33 -17.85
C PRO A 221 -20.45 38.60 -17.12
N ALA A 222 -19.50 38.49 -16.19
CA ALA A 222 -18.57 39.56 -15.79
C ALA A 222 -17.87 39.16 -14.49
N LEU A 223 -16.66 38.62 -14.57
CA LEU A 223 -15.66 38.63 -13.49
C LEU A 223 -14.27 38.27 -14.06
N GLY A 224 -14.00 38.69 -15.30
CA GLY A 224 -12.76 38.40 -16.03
C GLY A 224 -11.61 39.38 -15.80
N ALA A 225 -11.79 40.39 -14.94
CA ALA A 225 -10.85 41.53 -14.86
C ALA A 225 -10.20 41.77 -13.48
N MET A 226 -10.38 40.90 -12.49
CA MET A 226 -9.89 41.15 -11.11
C MET A 226 -8.76 40.22 -10.62
N TRP A 227 -8.23 39.32 -11.45
CA TRP A 227 -7.25 38.32 -11.01
C TRP A 227 -5.89 38.34 -11.73
N ALA A 228 -5.59 39.41 -12.48
CA ALA A 228 -4.28 39.62 -13.09
C ALA A 228 -3.35 40.57 -12.29
N ALA A 229 -3.81 41.14 -11.17
CA ALA A 229 -3.05 42.15 -10.41
C ALA A 229 -2.36 41.63 -9.13
N GLN A 230 -2.47 40.35 -8.78
CA GLN A 230 -1.93 39.80 -7.51
C GLN A 230 -0.79 38.78 -7.71
N LEU A 231 0.06 38.95 -8.73
CA LEU A 231 1.22 38.07 -8.98
C LEU A 231 2.53 38.84 -9.27
N ALA A 232 2.60 40.13 -8.92
CA ALA A 232 3.77 40.98 -9.13
C ALA A 232 4.24 41.66 -7.84
N THR A 233 4.44 40.90 -6.75
CA THR A 233 5.22 41.36 -5.60
C THR A 233 5.59 40.17 -4.70
N SER A 234 6.73 39.56 -4.98
CA SER A 234 7.70 39.06 -3.98
C SER A 234 8.74 38.19 -4.67
N ARG A 235 9.71 38.85 -5.30
CA ARG A 235 11.06 38.31 -5.50
C ARG A 235 11.93 38.90 -4.40
N ASN A 236 12.46 38.06 -3.54
CA ASN A 236 13.80 38.14 -2.94
C ASN A 236 13.78 37.26 -1.71
N TRP A 237 14.58 36.20 -1.69
CA TRP A 237 15.41 35.76 -0.57
C TRP A 237 16.35 34.69 -1.13
N THR A 238 17.53 35.12 -1.57
CA THR A 238 18.72 34.29 -1.69
C THR A 238 19.40 34.27 -0.34
N HIS A 239 19.63 33.09 0.25
CA HIS A 239 20.85 32.83 1.02
C HIS A 239 21.13 31.32 1.09
N ALA A 240 22.37 30.99 0.76
CA ALA A 240 23.02 29.69 0.89
C ALA A 240 23.35 29.38 2.37
N GLY A 241 23.37 28.09 2.72
CA GLY A 241 23.91 27.59 3.99
C GLY A 241 23.58 26.10 4.21
N PRO A 242 24.41 25.31 4.91
CA PRO A 242 24.86 24.01 4.43
C PRO A 242 24.04 22.79 4.91
N ILE A 243 24.21 21.72 4.15
CA ILE A 243 23.81 20.34 4.42
C ILE A 243 24.46 19.87 5.73
N GLY A 244 23.64 19.65 6.76
CA GLY A 244 24.05 19.10 8.05
C GLY A 244 23.16 17.91 8.43
N ASP A 245 23.81 16.76 8.58
CA ASP A 245 23.54 15.65 9.51
C ASP A 245 22.11 15.43 10.01
N TRP A 246 21.46 14.41 9.45
CA TRP A 246 20.38 13.69 10.13
C TRP A 246 20.98 12.52 10.92
N CYS A 247 21.50 12.84 12.11
CA CYS A 247 21.74 11.84 13.15
C CYS A 247 20.39 11.29 13.64
N TRP A 248 20.17 9.99 13.43
CA TRP A 248 19.18 9.23 14.19
C TRP A 248 19.82 8.85 15.54
N TYR A 249 19.41 9.51 16.62
CA TYR A 249 19.62 8.98 17.97
C TYR A 249 18.49 7.97 18.28
N PRO A 250 18.82 6.81 18.87
CA PRO A 250 17.82 5.91 19.44
C PRO A 250 17.39 6.42 20.83
N VAL A 251 16.10 6.67 21.02
CA VAL A 251 15.51 6.79 22.35
C VAL A 251 15.45 5.39 22.95
N SER A 252 16.33 5.11 23.90
CA SER A 252 16.24 3.94 24.77
C SER A 252 15.32 4.27 25.93
N VAL A 253 14.20 3.57 26.05
CA VAL A 253 13.35 3.62 27.24
C VAL A 253 13.86 2.56 28.21
N GLN A 254 14.47 2.99 29.31
CA GLN A 254 14.77 2.15 30.46
C GLN A 254 13.48 1.96 31.28
N LEU A 255 13.07 0.71 31.44
CA LEU A 255 12.11 0.30 32.46
C LEU A 255 12.90 0.05 33.75
N GLU A 256 12.81 0.99 34.70
CA GLU A 256 13.20 0.74 36.07
C GLU A 256 12.12 -0.10 36.75
N SER A 257 12.49 -1.32 37.14
CA SER A 257 11.71 -2.15 38.06
C SER A 257 12.11 -1.78 39.49
N SER A 258 11.24 -1.06 40.20
CA SER A 258 11.35 -0.90 41.65
C SER A 258 10.87 -2.18 42.33
N SER A 259 11.76 -2.77 43.13
CA SER A 259 11.45 -3.68 44.25
C SER A 259 11.94 -3.02 45.52
#